data_AF-A0A2D4LP27-F1
#
_entry.id   AF-A0A2D4LP27-F1
#
_cell.length_a   1.000
_cell.length_b   1.000
_cell.length_c   1.000
_cell.angle_alpha   90.00
_cell.angle_beta   90.00
_cell.angle_gamma   90.00
#
_symmetry.space_group_name_H-M   'P 1'
#
loop_
_entity.id
_entity.type
_entity.pdbx_description
1 polymer ?
#
loop_
_entity_poly.entity_id
_entity_poly.type
_entity_poly.pdbx_seq_one_letter_code
_entity_poly.pdbx_strand_id
1 'polypeptide(L)'
;MLYGRMGYLSALLFVNKHFGEEKISQNHIQQVCEAVMASGENLAQKRNFTAKSPLMYEWYQEYYVGAAHGLAGIYYYLLQPGLGVSQAKLHNMVKPSVDYICQLKFVSGNYPPCIGDNRDLLVHWCHGAPGVIYMLLQAYKVFGEQKYFSDALQCADVIWQWGLLKKGYGLCHGTAGNAYAFLALYNLTQDMKYLYRACKFAEWCLSYGQHGCRTPDTPFSLFEGMAGTIYFLADLLIPTKARFPAFEL
;
A
#
# COMPACT_ATOMS: atom_id res chain seq x y z
N MET A 1 2.49 -0.14 -8.94
CA MET A 1 3.55 0.80 -8.51
C MET A 1 4.83 0.66 -9.32
N LEU A 2 5.48 -0.50 -9.35
CA LEU A 2 6.89 -0.58 -9.81
C LEU A 2 7.13 -0.24 -11.29
N TYR A 3 6.20 -0.58 -12.18
CA TYR A 3 6.36 -0.40 -13.64
C TYR A 3 5.22 0.37 -14.31
N GLY A 4 4.22 0.81 -13.53
CA GLY A 4 2.96 1.32 -14.05
C GLY A 4 2.82 2.83 -13.92
N ARG A 5 1.70 3.36 -14.44
CA ARG A 5 1.35 4.79 -14.38
C ARG A 5 1.33 5.35 -12.94
N MET A 6 0.98 4.54 -11.94
CA MET A 6 1.02 5.00 -10.54
C MET A 6 2.43 5.25 -10.01
N GLY A 7 3.42 4.47 -10.45
CA GLY A 7 4.82 4.76 -10.11
C GLY A 7 5.28 6.08 -10.72
N TYR A 8 4.88 6.32 -11.98
CA TYR A 8 5.13 7.60 -12.63
C TYR A 8 4.44 8.77 -11.93
N LEU A 9 3.14 8.65 -11.62
CA LEU A 9 2.40 9.66 -10.86
C LEU A 9 3.03 9.94 -9.49
N SER A 10 3.50 8.91 -8.79
CA SER A 10 4.25 9.07 -7.53
C SER A 10 5.46 9.98 -7.70
N ALA A 11 6.23 9.81 -8.77
CA ALA A 11 7.38 10.67 -9.06
C ALA A 11 6.98 12.13 -9.36
N LEU A 12 5.87 12.35 -10.06
CA LEU A 12 5.37 13.71 -10.32
C LEU A 12 4.95 14.41 -9.02
N LEU A 13 4.21 13.69 -8.17
CA LEU A 13 3.77 14.20 -6.88
C LEU A 13 4.94 14.44 -5.93
N PHE A 14 5.96 13.59 -5.98
CA PHE A 14 7.21 13.76 -5.22
C PHE A 14 7.88 15.11 -5.56
N VAL A 15 8.00 15.45 -6.84
CA VAL A 15 8.57 16.74 -7.26
C VAL A 15 7.75 17.90 -6.70
N ASN A 16 6.44 17.94 -6.96
CA ASN A 16 5.60 19.05 -6.47
C ASN A 16 5.63 19.18 -4.95
N LYS A 17 5.60 18.06 -4.21
CA LYS A 17 5.68 18.05 -2.74
C LYS A 17 6.98 18.66 -2.22
N HIS A 18 8.12 18.34 -2.83
CA HIS A 18 9.42 18.82 -2.36
C HIS A 18 9.77 20.23 -2.81
N PHE A 19 9.19 20.72 -3.91
CA PHE A 19 9.27 22.13 -4.27
C PHE A 19 8.28 22.99 -3.47
N GLY A 20 7.20 22.40 -2.94
CA GLY A 20 6.16 23.13 -2.21
C GLY A 20 5.22 23.93 -3.11
N GLU A 21 5.37 23.82 -4.43
CA GLU A 21 4.56 24.49 -5.44
C GLU A 21 4.37 23.61 -6.67
N GLU A 22 3.43 23.99 -7.55
CA GLU A 22 3.15 23.28 -8.80
C GLU A 22 4.28 23.49 -9.82
N LYS A 23 5.28 22.59 -9.80
CA LYS A 23 6.31 22.52 -10.85
C LYS A 23 5.89 21.67 -12.04
N ILE A 24 5.12 20.64 -11.77
CA ILE A 24 4.52 19.76 -12.76
C ILE A 24 3.03 20.05 -12.80
N SER A 25 2.54 20.37 -13.98
CA SER A 25 1.17 20.83 -14.17
C SER A 25 0.15 19.81 -13.65
N GLN A 26 -0.85 20.30 -12.93
CA GLN A 26 -1.98 19.51 -12.45
C GLN A 26 -2.77 18.90 -13.61
N ASN A 27 -2.84 19.58 -14.76
CA ASN A 27 -3.48 19.06 -15.97
C ASN A 27 -2.77 17.80 -16.47
N HIS A 28 -1.43 17.78 -16.47
CA HIS A 28 -0.65 16.60 -16.88
C HIS A 28 -0.89 15.41 -15.93
N ILE A 29 -0.92 15.67 -14.62
CA ILE A 29 -1.24 14.65 -13.60
C ILE A 29 -2.65 14.08 -13.84
N GLN A 30 -3.63 14.94 -14.08
CA GLN A 30 -5.02 14.53 -14.31
C GLN A 30 -5.16 13.71 -15.60
N GLN A 31 -4.50 14.09 -16.70
CA GLN A 31 -4.54 13.34 -17.96
C GLN A 31 -4.02 11.90 -17.79
N VAL A 32 -2.95 11.72 -17.03
CA VAL A 32 -2.42 10.39 -16.72
C VAL A 32 -3.39 9.60 -15.84
N CYS A 33 -4.03 10.25 -14.86
CA CYS A 33 -5.05 9.63 -14.02
C CYS A 33 -6.29 9.19 -14.83
N GLU A 34 -6.77 10.02 -15.75
CA GLU A 34 -7.87 9.70 -16.64
C GLU A 34 -7.55 8.50 -17.55
N ALA A 35 -6.32 8.42 -18.06
CA ALA A 35 -5.86 7.27 -18.84
C ALA A 35 -5.81 5.97 -18.00
N VAL A 36 -5.49 6.05 -16.69
CA VAL A 36 -5.60 4.90 -15.79
C VAL A 36 -7.06 4.46 -15.66
N MET A 37 -7.96 5.40 -15.32
CA MET A 37 -9.38 5.10 -15.11
C MET A 37 -10.02 4.46 -16.35
N ALA A 38 -9.79 5.05 -17.52
CA ALA A 38 -10.28 4.51 -18.79
C ALA A 38 -9.70 3.11 -19.07
N SER A 39 -8.42 2.89 -18.79
CA SER A 39 -7.80 1.55 -18.94
C SER A 39 -8.44 0.52 -17.99
N GLY A 40 -8.77 0.92 -16.77
CA GLY A 40 -9.35 0.04 -15.76
C GLY A 40 -10.78 -0.40 -16.11
N GLU A 41 -11.60 0.53 -16.56
CA GLU A 41 -12.96 0.27 -17.03
C GLU A 41 -12.97 -0.65 -18.26
N ASN A 42 -12.09 -0.36 -19.23
CA ASN A 42 -11.96 -1.19 -20.43
C ASN A 42 -11.57 -2.64 -20.11
N LEU A 43 -10.63 -2.86 -19.18
CA LEU A 43 -10.24 -4.21 -18.80
C LEU A 43 -11.38 -4.91 -18.03
N ALA A 44 -12.06 -4.20 -17.12
CA ALA A 44 -13.20 -4.74 -16.40
C ALA A 44 -14.31 -5.20 -17.36
N GLN A 45 -14.60 -4.43 -18.41
CA GLN A 45 -15.58 -4.81 -19.43
C GLN A 45 -15.12 -6.05 -20.21
N LYS A 46 -13.89 -6.03 -20.75
CA LYS A 46 -13.35 -7.14 -21.56
C LYS A 46 -13.30 -8.47 -20.80
N ARG A 47 -13.11 -8.42 -19.48
CA ARG A 47 -12.98 -9.60 -18.61
C ARG A 47 -14.27 -9.92 -17.85
N ASN A 48 -15.39 -9.24 -18.16
CA ASN A 48 -16.70 -9.41 -17.52
C ASN A 48 -16.68 -9.22 -15.99
N PHE A 49 -15.88 -8.28 -15.50
CA PHE A 49 -15.83 -7.91 -14.07
C PHE A 49 -16.78 -6.80 -13.68
N THR A 50 -17.34 -6.02 -14.62
CA THR A 50 -18.10 -4.80 -14.35
C THR A 50 -19.24 -4.96 -13.34
N ALA A 51 -19.87 -6.14 -13.28
CA ALA A 51 -20.92 -6.43 -12.29
C ALA A 51 -20.40 -6.56 -10.84
N LYS A 52 -19.11 -6.90 -10.65
CA LYS A 52 -18.45 -7.06 -9.35
C LYS A 52 -17.53 -5.90 -9.01
N SER A 53 -16.83 -5.37 -10.01
CA SER A 53 -15.79 -4.36 -9.88
C SER A 53 -15.76 -3.51 -11.16
N PRO A 54 -16.17 -2.22 -11.11
CA PRO A 54 -16.17 -1.33 -12.28
C PRO A 54 -14.79 -1.10 -12.90
N LEU A 55 -13.72 -1.24 -12.12
CA LEU A 55 -12.34 -1.11 -12.57
C LEU A 55 -11.60 -2.42 -12.33
N MET A 56 -10.73 -2.81 -13.26
CA MET A 56 -9.85 -3.95 -13.10
C MET A 56 -8.49 -3.68 -13.74
N TYR A 57 -7.43 -4.24 -13.17
CA TYR A 57 -6.07 -4.09 -13.67
C TYR A 57 -5.33 -5.42 -13.58
N GLU A 58 -4.42 -5.63 -14.52
CA GLU A 58 -3.53 -6.79 -14.55
C GLU A 58 -2.10 -6.34 -14.83
N TRP A 59 -1.14 -7.10 -14.33
CA TRP A 59 0.26 -6.98 -14.69
C TRP A 59 0.84 -8.38 -14.76
N TYR A 60 1.72 -8.62 -15.74
CA TYR A 60 2.37 -9.92 -15.92
C TYR A 60 1.38 -11.12 -15.89
N GLN A 61 0.29 -10.99 -16.64
CA GLN A 61 -0.78 -11.99 -16.82
C GLN A 61 -1.62 -12.30 -15.58
N GLU A 62 -1.46 -11.54 -14.48
CA GLU A 62 -2.13 -11.78 -13.21
C GLU A 62 -2.90 -10.55 -12.71
N TYR A 63 -4.01 -10.79 -12.02
CA TYR A 63 -4.76 -9.75 -11.31
C TYR A 63 -4.21 -9.58 -9.90
N TYR A 64 -3.07 -8.90 -9.79
CA TYR A 64 -2.42 -8.65 -8.51
C TYR A 64 -3.28 -7.83 -7.56
N VAL A 65 -3.32 -8.21 -6.28
CA VAL A 65 -4.13 -7.53 -5.25
C VAL A 65 -3.32 -6.50 -4.48
N GLY A 66 -2.06 -6.81 -4.13
CA GLY A 66 -1.22 -6.00 -3.23
C GLY A 66 -0.75 -4.65 -3.78
N ALA A 67 0.06 -3.94 -2.98
CA ALA A 67 0.45 -2.56 -3.29
C ALA A 67 1.48 -2.43 -4.43
N ALA A 68 2.46 -3.34 -4.53
CA ALA A 68 3.57 -3.18 -5.47
C ALA A 68 3.12 -3.25 -6.94
N HIS A 69 2.28 -4.25 -7.26
CA HIS A 69 1.88 -4.57 -8.63
C HIS A 69 0.38 -4.42 -8.87
N GLY A 70 -0.41 -4.26 -7.81
CA GLY A 70 -1.82 -4.61 -7.85
C GLY A 70 -2.79 -3.51 -7.53
N LEU A 71 -4.03 -3.98 -7.37
CA LEU A 71 -5.24 -3.21 -7.20
C LEU A 71 -5.19 -2.28 -5.99
N ALA A 72 -4.69 -2.75 -4.84
CA ALA A 72 -4.60 -1.92 -3.64
C ALA A 72 -3.70 -0.68 -3.84
N GLY A 73 -2.57 -0.84 -4.53
CA GLY A 73 -1.69 0.28 -4.85
C GLY A 73 -2.34 1.27 -5.82
N ILE A 74 -3.06 0.76 -6.83
CA ILE A 74 -3.77 1.60 -7.79
C ILE A 74 -4.91 2.37 -7.13
N TYR A 75 -5.76 1.70 -6.36
CA TYR A 75 -6.88 2.34 -5.69
C TYR A 75 -6.46 3.29 -4.58
N TYR A 76 -5.38 2.99 -3.84
CA TYR A 76 -4.78 3.93 -2.90
C TYR A 76 -4.47 5.28 -3.56
N TYR A 77 -3.86 5.26 -4.76
CA TYR A 77 -3.55 6.47 -5.51
C TYR A 77 -4.81 7.15 -6.07
N LEU A 78 -5.75 6.41 -6.66
CA LEU A 78 -7.01 6.98 -7.19
C LEU A 78 -7.86 7.68 -6.13
N LEU A 79 -7.69 7.30 -4.85
CA LEU A 79 -8.34 7.95 -3.70
C LEU A 79 -7.59 9.19 -3.20
N GLN A 80 -6.46 9.56 -3.81
CA GLN A 80 -5.69 10.74 -3.39
C GLN A 80 -6.33 12.02 -3.95
N PRO A 81 -6.52 13.05 -3.10
CA PRO A 81 -7.15 14.29 -3.54
C PRO A 81 -6.35 14.98 -4.66
N GLY A 82 -5.02 14.84 -4.65
CA GLY A 82 -4.13 15.43 -5.65
C GLY A 82 -4.23 14.84 -7.06
N LEU A 83 -4.97 13.73 -7.27
CA LEU A 83 -5.16 13.16 -8.61
C LEU A 83 -6.40 13.68 -9.36
N GLY A 84 -7.26 14.46 -8.70
CA GLY A 84 -8.39 15.12 -9.37
C GLY A 84 -9.50 14.19 -9.87
N VAL A 85 -9.65 12.99 -9.29
CA VAL A 85 -10.79 12.11 -9.62
C VAL A 85 -12.08 12.75 -9.11
N SER A 86 -13.07 12.92 -9.99
CA SER A 86 -14.34 13.54 -9.62
C SER A 86 -15.11 12.72 -8.58
N GLN A 87 -15.90 13.38 -7.74
CA GLN A 87 -16.71 12.72 -6.71
C GLN A 87 -17.62 11.64 -7.29
N ALA A 88 -18.23 11.89 -8.45
CA ALA A 88 -19.04 10.89 -9.14
C ALA A 88 -18.22 9.64 -9.53
N LYS A 89 -17.01 9.81 -10.08
CA LYS A 89 -16.13 8.68 -10.44
C LYS A 89 -15.61 7.95 -9.19
N LEU A 90 -15.32 8.67 -8.10
CA LEU A 90 -14.94 8.06 -6.83
C LEU A 90 -16.02 7.12 -6.30
N HIS A 91 -17.27 7.59 -6.24
CA HIS A 91 -18.39 6.80 -5.71
C HIS A 91 -18.86 5.69 -6.65
N ASN A 92 -18.90 5.95 -7.96
CA ASN A 92 -19.50 5.00 -8.92
C ASN A 92 -18.50 3.98 -9.46
N MET A 93 -17.21 4.28 -9.45
CA MET A 93 -16.18 3.43 -10.06
C MET A 93 -15.14 2.96 -9.06
N VAL A 94 -14.50 3.89 -8.34
CA VAL A 94 -13.38 3.55 -7.44
C VAL A 94 -13.89 2.80 -6.21
N LYS A 95 -14.92 3.31 -5.55
CA LYS A 95 -15.46 2.74 -4.30
C LYS A 95 -15.93 1.29 -4.45
N PRO A 96 -16.76 0.91 -5.45
CA PRO A 96 -17.17 -0.50 -5.60
C PRO A 96 -15.98 -1.39 -5.97
N SER A 97 -14.97 -0.85 -6.64
CA SER A 97 -13.75 -1.58 -6.96
C SER A 97 -12.86 -1.82 -5.74
N VAL A 98 -12.80 -0.85 -4.81
CA VAL A 98 -12.19 -1.01 -3.47
C VAL A 98 -12.97 -2.03 -2.64
N ASP A 99 -14.30 -1.95 -2.64
CA ASP A 99 -15.17 -2.90 -1.93
C ASP A 99 -14.96 -4.34 -2.42
N TYR A 100 -14.72 -4.52 -3.72
CA TYR A 100 -14.33 -5.83 -4.28
C TYR A 100 -13.01 -6.34 -3.68
N ILE A 101 -12.00 -5.49 -3.47
CA ILE A 101 -10.75 -5.90 -2.80
C ILE A 101 -11.00 -6.32 -1.36
N CYS A 102 -11.83 -5.58 -0.61
CA CYS A 102 -12.20 -5.95 0.76
C CYS A 102 -12.80 -7.36 0.85
N GLN A 103 -13.56 -7.79 -0.17
CA GLN A 103 -14.16 -9.13 -0.23
C GLN A 103 -13.14 -10.25 -0.47
N LEU A 104 -11.94 -9.94 -0.98
CA LEU A 104 -10.88 -10.94 -1.23
C LEU A 104 -10.11 -11.33 0.05
N LYS A 105 -10.39 -10.67 1.17
CA LYS A 105 -9.72 -10.91 2.44
C LYS A 105 -9.90 -12.37 2.89
N PHE A 106 -8.80 -12.98 3.31
CA PHE A 106 -8.82 -14.31 3.90
C PHE A 106 -9.47 -14.30 5.30
N VAL A 107 -9.82 -15.48 5.80
CA VAL A 107 -10.35 -15.66 7.17
C VAL A 107 -9.37 -15.11 8.22
N SER A 108 -8.07 -15.16 7.97
CA SER A 108 -7.04 -14.60 8.85
C SER A 108 -7.07 -13.07 8.97
N GLY A 109 -7.68 -12.37 8.00
CA GLY A 109 -7.56 -10.93 7.81
C GLY A 109 -6.47 -10.50 6.81
N ASN A 110 -5.67 -11.43 6.29
CA ASN A 110 -4.68 -11.16 5.26
C ASN A 110 -5.32 -11.14 3.86
N TYR A 111 -4.53 -10.84 2.81
CA TYR A 111 -5.00 -10.74 1.43
C TYR A 111 -4.17 -11.64 0.49
N PRO A 112 -4.82 -12.23 -0.54
CA PRO A 112 -4.13 -13.05 -1.52
C PRO A 112 -3.17 -12.22 -2.37
N PRO A 113 -2.09 -12.81 -2.93
CA PRO A 113 -1.22 -12.10 -3.86
C PRO A 113 -1.93 -11.68 -5.16
N CYS A 114 -2.79 -12.56 -5.68
CA CYS A 114 -3.58 -12.40 -6.91
C CYS A 114 -5.02 -12.87 -6.69
N ILE A 115 -5.97 -12.36 -7.49
CA ILE A 115 -7.35 -12.87 -7.48
C ILE A 115 -7.36 -14.38 -7.77
N GLY A 116 -8.04 -15.15 -6.91
CA GLY A 116 -8.15 -16.61 -7.05
C GLY A 116 -7.07 -17.41 -6.33
N ASP A 117 -6.03 -16.76 -5.78
CA ASP A 117 -5.05 -17.44 -4.94
C ASP A 117 -5.67 -17.78 -3.57
N ASN A 118 -5.44 -19.01 -3.11
CA ASN A 118 -5.93 -19.53 -1.83
C ASN A 118 -4.81 -19.69 -0.79
N ARG A 119 -3.57 -19.33 -1.12
CA ARG A 119 -2.40 -19.47 -0.25
C ARG A 119 -2.25 -18.23 0.62
N ASP A 120 -2.67 -18.36 1.87
CA ASP A 120 -2.51 -17.33 2.88
C ASP A 120 -1.11 -17.39 3.53
N LEU A 121 -0.13 -16.78 2.87
CA LEU A 121 1.29 -16.89 3.27
C LEU A 121 2.05 -15.57 3.30
N LEU A 122 1.73 -14.64 2.40
CA LEU A 122 2.54 -13.44 2.20
C LEU A 122 2.04 -12.31 3.09
N VAL A 123 2.91 -11.85 4.00
CA VAL A 123 2.66 -10.69 4.87
C VAL A 123 3.70 -9.63 4.52
N HIS A 124 3.59 -9.08 3.31
CA HIS A 124 4.53 -8.12 2.74
C HIS A 124 3.83 -6.83 2.30
N TRP A 125 4.58 -5.74 2.15
CA TRP A 125 4.07 -4.55 1.46
C TRP A 125 3.71 -4.87 0.00
N CYS A 126 4.54 -5.65 -0.70
CA CYS A 126 4.26 -5.99 -2.10
C CYS A 126 3.00 -6.87 -2.26
N HIS A 127 2.77 -7.81 -1.35
CA HIS A 127 1.64 -8.76 -1.36
C HIS A 127 1.19 -9.07 0.07
N GLY A 128 -0.07 -8.77 0.38
CA GLY A 128 -0.69 -9.02 1.67
C GLY A 128 -1.11 -7.77 2.43
N ALA A 129 -1.55 -7.97 3.67
CA ALA A 129 -2.07 -6.94 4.58
C ALA A 129 -1.17 -5.70 4.72
N PRO A 130 0.17 -5.80 4.83
CA PRO A 130 1.01 -4.60 4.96
C PRO A 130 0.94 -3.64 3.78
N GLY A 131 0.61 -4.12 2.58
CA GLY A 131 0.38 -3.26 1.42
C GLY A 131 -1.07 -2.78 1.29
N VAL A 132 -2.03 -3.65 1.62
CA VAL A 132 -3.46 -3.35 1.45
C VAL A 132 -3.96 -2.31 2.45
N ILE A 133 -3.37 -2.26 3.65
CA ILE A 133 -3.78 -1.33 4.71
C ILE A 133 -3.83 0.14 4.26
N TYR A 134 -2.92 0.59 3.39
CA TYR A 134 -2.91 1.98 2.90
C TYR A 134 -4.15 2.31 2.08
N MET A 135 -4.62 1.39 1.24
CA MET A 135 -5.88 1.54 0.50
C MET A 135 -7.06 1.66 1.47
N LEU A 136 -7.10 0.81 2.51
CA LEU A 136 -8.17 0.79 3.50
C LEU A 136 -8.22 2.08 4.32
N LEU A 137 -7.07 2.55 4.81
CA LEU A 137 -6.97 3.81 5.54
C LEU A 137 -7.37 5.00 4.67
N GLN A 138 -6.93 5.02 3.41
CA GLN A 138 -7.32 6.08 2.48
C GLN A 138 -8.81 6.03 2.14
N ALA A 139 -9.38 4.83 1.93
CA ALA A 139 -10.81 4.64 1.71
C ALA A 139 -11.64 5.12 2.90
N TYR A 140 -11.19 4.84 4.14
CA TYR A 140 -11.82 5.38 5.34
C TYR A 140 -11.76 6.91 5.39
N LYS A 141 -10.60 7.52 5.09
CA LYS A 141 -10.47 8.98 5.05
C LYS A 141 -11.41 9.64 4.03
N VAL A 142 -11.61 9.00 2.87
CA VAL A 142 -12.43 9.55 1.79
C VAL A 142 -13.92 9.30 1.99
N PHE A 143 -14.31 8.09 2.41
CA PHE A 143 -15.71 7.67 2.46
C PHE A 143 -16.32 7.66 3.86
N GLY A 144 -15.52 7.71 4.93
CA GLY A 144 -16.00 7.70 6.31
C GLY A 144 -16.65 6.38 6.77
N GLU A 145 -16.62 5.32 5.95
CA GLU A 145 -17.29 4.06 6.27
C GLU A 145 -16.44 3.17 7.19
N GLN A 146 -17.01 2.80 8.34
CA GLN A 146 -16.28 2.08 9.39
C GLN A 146 -15.75 0.72 8.98
N LYS A 147 -16.34 0.07 7.96
CA LYS A 147 -15.87 -1.21 7.43
C LYS A 147 -14.40 -1.16 6.98
N TYR A 148 -13.98 -0.07 6.34
CA TYR A 148 -12.60 0.09 5.86
C TYR A 148 -11.63 0.22 7.04
N PHE A 149 -12.03 0.95 8.06
CA PHE A 149 -11.24 1.09 9.27
C PHE A 149 -11.13 -0.24 10.02
N SER A 150 -12.24 -0.97 10.18
CA SER A 150 -12.23 -2.31 10.78
C SER A 150 -11.31 -3.29 10.05
N ASP A 151 -11.30 -3.26 8.71
CA ASP A 151 -10.37 -4.06 7.92
C ASP A 151 -8.90 -3.64 8.12
N ALA A 152 -8.64 -2.34 8.27
CA ALA A 152 -7.29 -1.84 8.56
C ALA A 152 -6.80 -2.27 9.96
N LEU A 153 -7.69 -2.33 10.95
CA LEU A 153 -7.39 -2.87 12.28
C LEU A 153 -7.03 -4.37 12.19
N GLN A 154 -7.78 -5.14 11.40
CA GLN A 154 -7.47 -6.56 11.16
C GLN A 154 -6.12 -6.74 10.45
N CYS A 155 -5.80 -5.89 9.47
CA CYS A 155 -4.47 -5.87 8.87
C CYS A 155 -3.39 -5.66 9.93
N ALA A 156 -3.56 -4.68 10.82
CA ALA A 156 -2.59 -4.44 11.89
C ALA A 156 -2.44 -5.64 12.83
N ASP A 157 -3.51 -6.38 13.14
CA ASP A 157 -3.41 -7.58 13.97
C ASP A 157 -2.70 -8.75 13.26
N VAL A 158 -2.96 -8.96 11.96
CA VAL A 158 -2.20 -9.91 11.13
C VAL A 158 -0.72 -9.57 11.11
N ILE A 159 -0.39 -8.30 10.86
CA ILE A 159 1.00 -7.83 10.79
C ILE A 159 1.66 -7.96 12.15
N TRP A 160 0.95 -7.69 13.23
CA TRP A 160 1.49 -7.84 14.58
C TRP A 160 1.85 -9.29 14.89
N GLN A 161 1.01 -10.24 14.48
CA GLN A 161 1.22 -11.65 14.75
C GLN A 161 2.26 -12.29 13.82
N TRP A 162 2.30 -11.90 12.54
CA TRP A 162 3.05 -12.61 11.49
C TRP A 162 4.02 -11.74 10.69
N GLY A 163 4.16 -10.46 11.04
CA GLY A 163 4.96 -9.49 10.27
C GLY A 163 6.46 -9.46 10.59
N LEU A 164 6.95 -10.25 11.55
CA LEU A 164 8.38 -10.48 11.78
C LEU A 164 8.88 -11.57 10.83
N LEU A 165 9.46 -11.16 9.69
CA LEU A 165 9.68 -12.07 8.59
C LEU A 165 11.04 -12.77 8.65
N LYS A 166 11.05 -14.10 8.53
CA LYS A 166 12.28 -14.87 8.24
C LYS A 166 12.97 -14.41 6.94
N LYS A 167 12.21 -13.78 6.04
CA LYS A 167 12.68 -13.26 4.74
C LYS A 167 13.70 -12.12 4.88
N GLY A 168 13.68 -11.36 5.97
CA GLY A 168 14.61 -10.26 6.24
C GLY A 168 13.94 -8.98 6.76
N TYR A 169 14.70 -7.89 6.75
CA TYR A 169 14.33 -6.62 7.42
C TYR A 169 14.00 -5.48 6.47
N GLY A 170 14.05 -5.69 5.15
CA GLY A 170 13.84 -4.65 4.14
C GLY A 170 12.42 -4.06 4.10
N LEU A 171 12.17 -3.18 3.11
CA LEU A 171 10.88 -2.48 2.97
C LEU A 171 9.85 -3.23 2.13
N CYS A 172 10.26 -3.85 1.02
CA CYS A 172 9.32 -4.48 0.09
C CYS A 172 8.60 -5.68 0.71
N HIS A 173 9.36 -6.47 1.48
CA HIS A 173 8.94 -7.75 2.05
C HIS A 173 9.81 -8.11 3.26
N GLY A 174 9.95 -7.16 4.19
CA GLY A 174 10.73 -7.31 5.42
C GLY A 174 10.05 -6.65 6.62
N THR A 175 10.60 -6.88 7.80
CA THR A 175 10.05 -6.36 9.06
C THR A 175 9.92 -4.83 9.06
N ALA A 176 10.90 -4.08 8.55
CA ALA A 176 10.82 -2.62 8.52
C ALA A 176 9.64 -2.12 7.67
N GLY A 177 9.45 -2.71 6.49
CA GLY A 177 8.31 -2.38 5.63
C GLY A 177 6.97 -2.66 6.27
N ASN A 178 6.88 -3.78 7.00
CA ASN A 178 5.68 -4.15 7.75
C ASN A 178 5.38 -3.17 8.90
N ALA A 179 6.41 -2.63 9.55
CA ALA A 179 6.25 -1.70 10.67
C ALA A 179 5.56 -0.38 10.26
N TYR A 180 5.76 0.08 9.03
CA TYR A 180 5.10 1.28 8.52
C TYR A 180 3.57 1.17 8.49
N ALA A 181 3.01 -0.04 8.39
CA ALA A 181 1.55 -0.22 8.52
C ALA A 181 1.04 0.29 9.87
N PHE A 182 1.81 0.07 10.94
CA PHE A 182 1.46 0.59 12.27
C PHE A 182 1.62 2.11 12.34
N LEU A 183 2.65 2.68 11.70
CA LEU A 183 2.83 4.13 11.66
C LEU A 183 1.70 4.82 10.88
N ALA A 184 1.28 4.25 9.74
CA ALA A 184 0.16 4.77 8.96
C ALA A 184 -1.15 4.75 9.77
N LEU A 185 -1.41 3.66 10.50
CA LEU A 185 -2.59 3.54 11.36
C LEU A 185 -2.50 4.46 12.59
N TYR A 186 -1.33 4.57 13.23
CA TYR A 186 -1.07 5.52 14.31
C TYR A 186 -1.33 6.96 13.85
N ASN A 187 -0.81 7.35 12.69
CA ASN A 187 -0.95 8.71 12.18
C ASN A 187 -2.42 9.09 11.90
N LEU A 188 -3.26 8.10 11.57
CA LEU A 188 -4.71 8.33 11.46
C LEU A 188 -5.41 8.38 12.82
N THR A 189 -5.09 7.44 13.72
CA THR A 189 -5.88 7.17 14.94
C THR A 189 -5.41 7.91 16.18
N GLN A 190 -4.14 8.28 16.21
CA GLN A 190 -3.40 8.72 17.40
C GLN A 190 -3.41 7.70 18.56
N ASP A 191 -3.78 6.44 18.28
CA ASP A 191 -3.76 5.37 19.27
C ASP A 191 -2.33 4.88 19.49
N MET A 192 -1.80 5.15 20.69
CA MET A 192 -0.44 4.81 21.10
C MET A 192 -0.11 3.32 21.01
N LYS A 193 -1.12 2.43 20.98
CA LYS A 193 -0.94 1.00 20.71
C LYS A 193 -0.16 0.76 19.41
N TYR A 194 -0.47 1.49 18.34
CA TYR A 194 0.18 1.26 17.04
C TYR A 194 1.58 1.86 16.99
N LEU A 195 1.80 3.01 17.62
CA LEU A 195 3.16 3.53 17.80
C LEU A 195 4.03 2.53 18.58
N TYR A 196 3.50 1.95 19.66
CA TYR A 196 4.18 0.90 20.41
C TYR A 196 4.54 -0.31 19.54
N ARG A 197 3.61 -0.79 18.70
CA ARG A 197 3.89 -1.90 17.76
C ARG A 197 5.00 -1.56 16.77
N ALA A 198 5.02 -0.33 16.23
CA ALA A 198 6.11 0.14 15.38
C ALA A 198 7.46 0.13 16.11
N CYS A 199 7.51 0.61 17.37
CA CYS A 199 8.71 0.57 18.21
C CYS A 199 9.18 -0.86 18.48
N LYS A 200 8.27 -1.82 18.68
CA LYS A 200 8.63 -3.24 18.85
C LYS A 200 9.18 -3.88 17.57
N PHE A 201 8.72 -3.44 16.41
CA PHE A 201 9.33 -3.86 15.14
C PHE A 201 10.70 -3.20 14.92
N ALA A 202 10.90 -1.97 15.39
CA ALA A 202 12.22 -1.34 15.42
C ALA A 202 13.18 -2.06 16.34
N GLU A 203 12.74 -2.48 17.53
CA GLU A 203 13.54 -3.30 18.45
C GLU A 203 14.04 -4.59 17.78
N TRP A 204 13.18 -5.28 17.02
CA TRP A 204 13.60 -6.42 16.19
C TRP A 204 14.67 -6.05 15.16
N CYS A 205 14.53 -4.89 14.51
CA CYS A 205 15.48 -4.38 13.53
C CYS A 205 16.81 -3.93 14.15
N LEU A 206 16.86 -3.54 15.43
CA LEU A 206 18.10 -3.21 16.13
C LEU A 206 18.98 -4.45 16.35
N SER A 207 18.38 -5.64 16.41
CA SER A 207 19.07 -6.94 16.38
C SER A 207 19.35 -7.43 14.95
N TYR A 208 19.59 -6.52 14.00
CA TYR A 208 19.84 -6.85 12.59
C TYR A 208 20.92 -7.92 12.44
N GLY A 209 20.64 -8.96 11.67
CA GLY A 209 21.58 -10.06 11.40
C GLY A 209 21.66 -11.14 12.50
N GLN A 210 20.94 -10.98 13.62
CA GLN A 210 20.98 -11.93 14.74
C GLN A 210 19.92 -13.02 14.69
N HIS A 211 18.97 -12.95 13.73
CA HIS A 211 17.81 -13.85 13.65
C HIS A 211 17.92 -14.96 12.59
N GLY A 212 19.10 -15.14 11.96
CA GLY A 212 19.29 -16.15 10.91
C GLY A 212 18.50 -15.87 9.62
N CYS A 213 18.10 -14.63 9.37
CA CYS A 213 17.50 -14.23 8.10
C CYS A 213 18.49 -14.39 6.94
N ARG A 214 17.98 -14.75 5.76
CA ARG A 214 18.79 -14.73 4.53
C ARG A 214 19.33 -13.33 4.23
N THR A 215 20.48 -13.27 3.56
CA THR A 215 20.97 -12.04 2.94
C THR A 215 20.10 -11.67 1.73
N PRO A 216 19.64 -10.41 1.58
CA PRO A 216 18.91 -9.96 0.40
C PRO A 216 19.76 -10.02 -0.86
N ASP A 217 19.11 -10.12 -2.03
CA ASP A 217 19.78 -10.20 -3.33
C ASP A 217 20.61 -8.93 -3.61
N THR A 218 20.07 -7.77 -3.22
CA THR A 218 20.80 -6.50 -3.15
C THR A 218 20.92 -6.01 -1.69
N PRO A 219 21.93 -6.45 -0.92
CA PRO A 219 21.95 -6.33 0.55
C PRO A 219 21.87 -4.91 1.09
N PHE A 220 22.21 -3.91 0.28
CA PHE A 220 22.28 -2.49 0.67
C PHE A 220 21.25 -1.60 -0.05
N SER A 221 20.37 -2.17 -0.88
CA SER A 221 19.36 -1.40 -1.60
C SER A 221 18.27 -0.86 -0.68
N LEU A 222 17.51 0.13 -1.18
CA LEU A 222 16.40 0.72 -0.42
C LEU A 222 15.26 -0.26 -0.16
N PHE A 223 14.84 -1.04 -1.16
CA PHE A 223 13.63 -1.85 -1.04
C PHE A 223 13.87 -3.26 -0.49
N GLU A 224 15.04 -3.85 -0.70
CA GLU A 224 15.36 -5.20 -0.21
C GLU A 224 16.33 -5.18 0.97
N GLY A 225 17.25 -4.20 0.96
CA GLY A 225 18.45 -4.20 1.78
C GLY A 225 18.42 -3.26 2.98
N MET A 226 19.61 -3.04 3.51
CA MET A 226 19.91 -2.29 4.72
C MET A 226 19.45 -0.83 4.65
N ALA A 227 19.54 -0.18 3.49
CA ALA A 227 19.11 1.22 3.35
C ALA A 227 17.63 1.40 3.69
N GLY A 228 16.79 0.40 3.39
CA GLY A 228 15.38 0.40 3.77
C GLY A 228 15.14 0.31 5.28
N THR A 229 15.88 -0.57 5.96
CA THR A 229 15.82 -0.69 7.41
C THR A 229 16.30 0.59 8.10
N ILE A 230 17.40 1.18 7.61
CA ILE A 230 17.91 2.47 8.10
C ILE A 230 16.87 3.58 7.91
N TYR A 231 16.26 3.66 6.72
CA TYR A 231 15.24 4.65 6.41
C TYR A 231 14.08 4.57 7.42
N PHE A 232 13.56 3.38 7.69
CA PHE A 232 12.53 3.17 8.73
C PHE A 232 12.96 3.64 10.12
N LEU A 233 14.15 3.26 10.57
CA LEU A 233 14.63 3.63 11.90
C LEU A 233 14.79 5.15 12.05
N ALA A 234 15.26 5.83 11.00
CA ALA A 234 15.37 7.28 10.98
C ALA A 234 13.98 7.95 10.98
N ASP A 235 13.04 7.44 10.19
CA ASP A 235 11.69 8.01 10.07
C ASP A 235 10.87 7.83 11.37
N LEU A 236 11.14 6.75 12.12
CA LEU A 236 10.54 6.51 13.44
C LEU A 236 10.93 7.57 14.49
N LEU A 237 12.01 8.34 14.29
CA LEU A 237 12.39 9.41 15.22
C LEU A 237 11.33 10.51 15.33
N ILE A 238 10.55 10.74 14.27
CA ILE A 238 9.42 11.68 14.25
C ILE A 238 8.18 10.95 13.71
N PRO A 239 7.51 10.10 14.51
CA PRO A 239 6.49 9.18 14.03
C PRO A 239 5.33 9.84 13.27
N THR A 240 4.95 11.05 13.68
CA THR A 240 3.87 11.84 13.06
C THR A 240 4.18 12.27 11.63
N LYS A 241 5.47 12.35 11.26
CA LYS A 241 5.95 12.67 9.92
C LYS A 241 6.32 11.44 9.10
N ALA A 242 6.34 10.26 9.72
CA ALA A 242 6.82 9.06 9.05
C ALA A 242 5.91 8.67 7.87
N ARG A 243 6.54 8.29 6.75
CA ARG A 243 5.88 7.90 5.50
C ARG A 243 6.66 6.77 4.84
N PHE A 244 5.97 5.70 4.44
CA PHE A 244 6.60 4.62 3.67
C PHE A 244 7.20 5.20 2.38
N PRO A 245 8.52 5.09 2.17
CA PRO A 245 9.20 5.82 1.10
C PRO A 245 8.76 5.36 -0.30
N ALA A 246 8.72 6.33 -1.22
CA ALA A 246 8.35 6.13 -2.63
C ALA A 246 6.95 5.53 -2.87
N PHE A 247 6.07 5.54 -1.85
CA PHE A 247 4.70 5.04 -1.95
C PHE A 247 3.69 5.90 -1.18
N GLU A 248 3.92 6.14 0.12
CA GLU A 248 2.98 6.91 0.92
C GLU A 248 3.17 8.42 0.70
N LEU A 249 2.07 9.12 0.45
CA LEU A 249 2.05 10.56 0.13
C LEU A 249 1.91 11.46 1.37
#